data_AF-A0A158PGS0-F1
#
_entry.id   AF-A0A158PGS0-F1
#
_cell.length_a   1.000
_cell.length_b   1.000
_cell.length_c   1.000
_cell.angle_alpha   90.00
_cell.angle_beta   90.00
_cell.angle_gamma   90.00
#
_symmetry.space_group_name_H-M   'P 1'
#
loop_
_entity.id
_entity.type
_entity.pdbx_description
1 polymer ?
#
loop_
_entity_poly.entity_id
_entity_poly.type
_entity_poly.pdbx_seq_one_letter_code
_entity_poly.pdbx_strand_id
1 'polypeptide(L)'
;MLSLLLVVFSTLQYSFAVLLHQYSLADLWQRRVLNAVHLFPTHTSTVYPTFAGVSSGTGSTRVHMTVDDVKEFIDRIKDTEITSICCYGYLGQFFYVVNTGAASEDEVKVFLNLTMNDLETVAEEMLMRQMKPGHICRGGDGLFQAVWRGSKLGLRHFVVQEGAIHTVFRQDEIQGRHGYYPTTLQVYREKNQTTALMVWEKGYGVKYRIQTGFNLMEMEAEMLNEQTKPFQIASLSGFYYVIWHSDEFSWVRRSIPRTALYESTSVNSTILDLAVEKQMRSFEIPSFSFCIYKGGKGLLAVSYGYSDIRAETEVRPTCWHNYRIASISKTITAMGIAELINRRLLSLDMRVFGNKGILSSIDVSRSHPWLRAITIRNLLEHSSGGWQNTEKIEFNRAPQSKNLNESALLQHYIESYKPKFQPGTRYLYSNIGYIILGKIIAQVSYYSPDNANPYTYWTPSKLNAAAGWVMSAKEVARLFMLLEKRKHNWYQLLVLPSTANRNYGRGVQLGNDGSLYHFGSLAGSEGIGYTKGDLQLSILTNFRGREQGQQTSWMHRLCQMLAENIITL
;
A
#
# COMPACT_ATOMS: atom_id res chain seq x y z
N MET A 1 45.90 -28.08 13.94
CA MET A 1 45.06 -27.89 15.14
C MET A 1 44.52 -26.48 15.08
N LEU A 2 43.22 -26.33 14.79
CA LEU A 2 42.19 -26.07 15.80
C LEU A 2 42.39 -24.68 16.43
N SER A 3 41.45 -23.73 16.49
CA SER A 3 40.01 -23.77 16.23
C SER A 3 39.38 -22.51 16.85
N LEU A 4 38.22 -22.12 16.31
CA LEU A 4 37.04 -21.55 17.00
C LEU A 4 37.14 -20.11 17.58
N LEU A 5 36.33 -19.15 17.10
CA LEU A 5 34.89 -18.87 17.42
C LEU A 5 34.74 -18.28 18.86
N LEU A 6 34.14 -17.12 19.16
CA LEU A 6 32.77 -16.61 18.90
C LEU A 6 32.66 -15.18 19.52
N VAL A 7 32.06 -14.17 18.86
CA VAL A 7 30.72 -13.54 19.18
C VAL A 7 30.87 -12.12 19.78
N VAL A 8 30.10 -11.05 19.49
CA VAL A 8 28.70 -10.79 19.04
C VAL A 8 28.67 -9.44 18.27
N PHE A 9 27.68 -9.22 17.39
CA PHE A 9 26.79 -8.02 17.22
C PHE A 9 26.32 -7.97 15.75
N SER A 10 25.04 -7.86 15.36
CA SER A 10 23.73 -8.06 15.99
C SER A 10 22.65 -7.93 14.89
N THR A 11 21.85 -8.99 14.72
CA THR A 11 20.41 -9.05 14.37
C THR A 11 19.87 -8.25 13.15
N LEU A 12 19.59 -8.87 11.99
CA LEU A 12 18.50 -9.81 11.63
C LEU A 12 17.09 -9.19 11.51
N GLN A 13 16.68 -8.90 10.26
CA GLN A 13 15.35 -9.23 9.75
C GLN A 13 15.39 -9.40 8.22
N TYR A 14 15.58 -10.65 7.80
CA TYR A 14 15.10 -11.36 6.59
C TYR A 14 16.03 -12.55 6.37
N SER A 15 15.85 -13.58 7.20
CA SER A 15 16.57 -14.85 7.05
C SER A 15 15.98 -15.66 5.90
N PHE A 16 16.55 -15.49 4.71
CA PHE A 16 16.84 -16.61 3.82
C PHE A 16 18.31 -16.48 3.46
N ALA A 17 19.19 -17.01 4.31
CA ALA A 17 20.60 -17.14 3.95
C ALA A 17 20.67 -18.24 2.88
N VAL A 18 20.52 -17.87 1.61
CA VAL A 18 20.84 -18.77 0.52
C VAL A 18 22.35 -18.91 0.47
N LEU A 19 22.85 -20.12 0.73
CA LEU A 19 24.26 -20.46 0.58
C LEU A 19 24.67 -20.34 -0.90
N LEU A 20 25.30 -19.23 -1.27
CA LEU A 20 25.86 -19.01 -2.60
C LEU A 20 27.07 -19.93 -2.81
N HIS A 21 27.01 -20.79 -3.82
CA HIS A 21 28.13 -21.63 -4.23
C HIS A 21 28.76 -21.07 -5.50
N GLN A 22 30.09 -20.93 -5.54
CA GLN A 22 30.80 -20.58 -6.77
C GLN A 22 31.12 -21.83 -7.59
N TYR A 23 30.89 -21.75 -8.89
CA TYR A 23 31.21 -22.78 -9.87
C TYR A 23 32.12 -22.20 -10.94
N SER A 24 33.22 -22.90 -11.23
CA SER A 24 34.00 -22.60 -12.44
C SER A 24 33.30 -23.19 -13.66
N LEU A 25 33.62 -22.65 -14.84
CA LEU A 25 33.13 -23.20 -16.09
C LEU A 25 33.55 -24.67 -16.30
N ALA A 26 34.77 -25.02 -15.89
CA ALA A 26 35.25 -26.41 -15.93
C ALA A 26 34.43 -27.33 -15.01
N ASP A 27 34.02 -26.86 -13.83
CA ASP A 27 33.17 -27.62 -12.91
C ASP A 27 31.78 -27.86 -13.50
N LEU A 28 31.19 -26.85 -14.15
CA LEU A 28 29.92 -26.98 -14.86
C LEU A 28 30.02 -27.96 -16.03
N TRP A 29 31.13 -27.91 -16.78
CA TRP A 29 31.42 -28.84 -17.88
C TRP A 29 31.51 -30.30 -17.44
N GLN A 30 32.10 -30.55 -16.27
CA GLN A 30 32.15 -31.89 -15.68
C GLN A 30 30.79 -32.30 -15.09
N ARG A 31 30.02 -31.34 -14.58
CA ARG A 31 28.71 -31.55 -13.93
C ARG A 31 27.58 -31.13 -14.87
N ARG A 32 27.43 -31.88 -15.96
CA ARG A 32 26.48 -31.59 -17.06
C ARG A 32 25.00 -31.49 -16.68
N VAL A 33 24.61 -31.76 -15.43
CA VAL A 33 23.23 -31.58 -14.95
C VAL A 33 23.25 -31.09 -13.51
N LEU A 34 22.98 -29.80 -13.30
CA LEU A 34 22.69 -29.24 -11.99
C LEU A 34 21.20 -28.90 -11.95
N ASN A 35 20.41 -29.68 -11.21
CA ASN A 35 19.00 -29.40 -11.00
C ASN A 35 18.83 -28.40 -9.84
N ALA A 36 17.83 -27.51 -9.94
CA ALA A 36 17.34 -26.63 -8.86
C ALA A 36 18.32 -25.54 -8.34
N VAL A 37 19.22 -25.02 -9.19
CA VAL A 37 20.17 -23.94 -8.86
C VAL A 37 20.09 -22.79 -9.87
N HIS A 38 19.61 -21.60 -9.49
CA HIS A 38 19.71 -20.43 -10.36
C HIS A 38 21.17 -19.99 -10.49
N LEU A 39 21.67 -19.85 -11.73
CA LEU A 39 23.03 -19.41 -11.99
C LEU A 39 23.08 -17.94 -12.40
N PHE A 40 24.02 -17.23 -11.78
CA PHE A 40 24.34 -15.84 -12.09
C PHE A 40 25.82 -15.73 -12.49
N PRO A 41 26.17 -15.16 -13.65
CA PRO A 41 27.56 -14.92 -13.99
C PRO A 41 28.14 -13.90 -13.00
N THR A 42 29.27 -14.23 -12.37
CA THR A 42 29.98 -13.33 -11.45
C THR A 42 31.07 -12.52 -12.15
N HIS A 43 31.44 -12.90 -13.37
CA HIS A 43 32.34 -12.17 -14.25
C HIS A 43 31.73 -12.02 -15.65
N THR A 44 31.98 -10.87 -16.30
CA THR A 44 31.41 -10.50 -17.60
C THR A 44 32.12 -11.14 -18.80
N SER A 45 33.04 -12.09 -18.57
CA SER A 45 33.72 -12.80 -19.65
C SER A 45 32.77 -13.82 -20.28
N THR A 46 32.55 -13.72 -21.59
CA THR A 46 31.76 -14.70 -22.37
C THR A 46 32.53 -15.99 -22.69
N VAL A 47 33.84 -15.99 -22.42
CA VAL A 47 34.78 -17.10 -22.72
C VAL A 47 35.22 -17.85 -21.45
N TYR A 48 35.36 -17.13 -20.33
CA TYR A 48 35.75 -17.72 -19.04
C TYR A 48 34.86 -17.22 -17.89
N PRO A 49 33.53 -17.40 -17.97
CA PRO A 49 32.63 -17.02 -16.88
C PRO A 49 32.85 -17.89 -15.64
N THR A 50 32.81 -17.25 -14.47
CA THR A 50 32.52 -17.90 -13.19
C THR A 50 31.05 -17.66 -12.86
N PHE A 51 30.42 -18.62 -12.17
CA PHE A 51 29.00 -18.52 -11.82
C PHE A 51 28.80 -18.64 -10.33
N ALA A 52 27.82 -17.90 -9.80
CA ALA A 52 27.26 -18.10 -8.47
C ALA A 52 25.92 -18.82 -8.59
N GLY A 53 25.73 -19.85 -7.78
CA GLY A 53 24.51 -20.64 -7.72
C GLY A 53 23.69 -20.37 -6.46
N VAL A 54 22.38 -20.19 -6.63
CA VAL A 54 21.37 -20.04 -5.57
C VAL A 54 20.43 -21.23 -5.64
N SER A 55 20.34 -22.04 -4.58
CA SER A 55 19.38 -23.15 -4.51
C SER A 55 17.94 -22.62 -4.52
N SER A 56 17.08 -23.17 -5.38
CA SER A 56 15.67 -22.77 -5.50
C SER A 56 14.74 -23.97 -5.32
N GLY A 57 13.73 -23.80 -4.45
CA GLY A 57 12.76 -24.87 -4.12
C GLY A 57 11.66 -25.09 -5.15
N THR A 58 11.63 -24.33 -6.25
CA THR A 58 10.49 -24.28 -7.18
C THR A 58 10.77 -24.81 -8.59
N GLY A 59 11.98 -25.34 -8.88
CA GLY A 59 12.30 -26.11 -10.10
C GLY A 59 12.28 -25.28 -11.41
N SER A 60 13.30 -25.25 -12.27
CA SER A 60 14.40 -26.20 -12.50
C SER A 60 15.56 -25.56 -13.29
N THR A 61 16.76 -26.12 -13.14
CA THR A 61 18.01 -25.67 -13.79
C THR A 61 18.50 -26.76 -14.71
N ARG A 62 18.98 -26.42 -15.91
CA ARG A 62 19.80 -27.31 -16.74
C ARG A 62 20.90 -26.51 -17.40
N VAL A 63 22.14 -26.96 -17.19
CA VAL A 63 23.36 -26.33 -17.68
C VAL A 63 23.96 -27.29 -18.67
N HIS A 64 24.29 -26.77 -19.86
CA HIS A 64 24.60 -27.49 -21.10
C HIS A 64 23.36 -27.89 -21.88
N MET A 65 22.90 -26.95 -22.71
CA MET A 65 21.96 -27.23 -23.78
C MET A 65 22.64 -26.85 -25.09
N THR A 66 22.62 -27.77 -26.06
CA THR A 66 22.79 -27.39 -27.46
C THR A 66 21.62 -26.50 -27.88
N VAL A 67 21.75 -25.81 -29.01
CA VAL A 67 20.63 -24.99 -29.51
C VAL A 67 19.38 -25.83 -29.73
N ASP A 68 19.53 -27.10 -30.11
CA ASP A 68 18.41 -28.02 -30.33
C ASP A 68 17.80 -28.49 -29.01
N ASP A 69 18.62 -28.75 -27.99
CA ASP A 69 18.12 -29.04 -26.65
C ASP A 69 17.28 -27.86 -26.10
N VAL A 70 17.72 -26.62 -26.33
CA VAL A 70 16.97 -25.42 -25.92
C VAL A 70 15.61 -25.36 -26.63
N LYS A 71 15.58 -25.59 -27.95
CA LYS A 71 14.32 -25.60 -28.72
C LYS A 71 13.36 -26.68 -28.21
N GLU A 72 13.86 -27.90 -28.03
CA GLU A 72 13.06 -29.02 -27.52
C GLU A 72 12.61 -28.80 -26.07
N PHE A 73 13.35 -28.00 -25.31
CA PHE A 73 12.96 -27.61 -23.96
C PHE A 73 11.85 -26.57 -23.96
N ILE A 74 11.97 -25.50 -24.77
CA ILE A 74 10.94 -24.46 -24.93
C ILE A 74 9.58 -25.10 -25.25
N ASP A 75 9.55 -26.10 -26.14
CA ASP A 75 8.32 -26.77 -26.56
C ASP A 75 7.70 -27.67 -25.47
N ARG A 76 8.46 -28.04 -24.44
CA ARG A 76 8.05 -29.00 -23.40
C ARG A 76 7.73 -28.38 -22.05
N ILE A 77 8.07 -27.11 -21.79
CA ILE A 77 7.76 -26.45 -20.51
C ILE A 77 6.25 -26.24 -20.37
N LYS A 78 5.70 -26.49 -19.18
CA LYS A 78 4.26 -26.29 -18.87
C LYS A 78 4.03 -25.46 -17.62
N ASP A 79 4.70 -25.82 -16.53
CA ASP A 79 4.52 -25.21 -15.20
C ASP A 79 5.62 -24.20 -14.85
N THR A 80 6.57 -24.00 -15.77
CA THR A 80 7.71 -23.10 -15.63
C THR A 80 7.86 -22.25 -16.88
N GLU A 81 8.44 -21.05 -16.71
CA GLU A 81 8.75 -20.14 -17.81
C GLU A 81 10.25 -19.85 -17.86
N ILE A 82 10.79 -19.59 -19.05
CA ILE A 82 12.18 -19.16 -19.19
C ILE A 82 12.28 -17.70 -18.71
N THR A 83 13.23 -17.45 -17.81
CA THR A 83 13.48 -16.11 -17.22
C THR A 83 14.69 -15.43 -17.87
N SER A 84 15.73 -16.19 -18.20
CA SER A 84 16.90 -15.69 -18.91
C SER A 84 17.57 -16.80 -19.72
N ILE A 85 18.28 -16.41 -20.77
CA ILE A 85 19.09 -17.31 -21.58
C ILE A 85 20.35 -16.60 -22.09
N CYS A 86 21.49 -17.28 -22.08
CA CYS A 86 22.71 -16.77 -22.70
C CYS A 86 23.58 -17.90 -23.27
N CYS A 87 24.34 -17.59 -24.32
CA CYS A 87 25.30 -18.48 -24.96
C CYS A 87 26.73 -18.14 -24.53
N TYR A 88 27.53 -19.17 -24.22
CA TYR A 88 28.91 -19.03 -23.77
C TYR A 88 29.84 -19.92 -24.60
N GLY A 89 31.08 -19.45 -24.81
CA GLY A 89 32.11 -20.19 -25.54
C GLY A 89 33.14 -20.81 -24.61
N TYR A 90 33.51 -22.07 -24.83
CA TYR A 90 34.61 -22.74 -24.13
C TYR A 90 35.36 -23.67 -25.08
N LEU A 91 36.68 -23.48 -25.19
CA LEU A 91 37.57 -24.30 -26.04
C LEU A 91 37.03 -24.54 -27.47
N GLY A 92 36.43 -23.49 -28.07
CA GLY A 92 35.88 -23.55 -29.43
C GLY A 92 34.49 -24.18 -29.56
N GLN A 93 33.84 -24.55 -28.45
CA GLN A 93 32.44 -25.01 -28.42
C GLN A 93 31.52 -23.99 -27.75
N PHE A 94 30.27 -23.91 -28.20
CA PHE A 94 29.26 -23.02 -27.65
C PHE A 94 28.17 -23.81 -26.91
N PHE A 95 27.70 -23.28 -25.79
CA PHE A 95 26.64 -23.89 -25.00
C PHE A 95 25.71 -22.82 -24.40
N TYR A 96 24.48 -23.22 -24.12
CA TYR A 96 23.44 -22.34 -23.58
C TYR A 96 23.20 -22.59 -22.10
N VAL A 97 23.04 -21.51 -21.35
CA VAL A 97 22.56 -21.51 -19.96
C VAL A 97 21.16 -20.92 -19.94
N VAL A 98 20.19 -21.71 -19.46
CA VAL A 98 18.78 -21.33 -19.38
C VAL A 98 18.36 -21.32 -17.91
N ASN A 99 17.86 -20.17 -17.45
CA ASN A 99 17.23 -20.07 -16.13
C ASN A 99 15.71 -20.11 -16.30
N THR A 100 15.02 -20.85 -15.42
CA THR A 100 13.55 -20.92 -15.41
C THR A 100 12.98 -20.44 -14.09
N GLY A 101 11.73 -19.98 -14.10
CA GLY A 101 10.97 -19.61 -12.91
C GLY A 101 9.58 -20.23 -12.93
N ALA A 102 8.80 -20.02 -11.88
CA ALA A 102 7.38 -20.38 -11.88
C ALA A 102 6.67 -19.67 -13.02
N ALA A 103 5.85 -20.39 -13.79
CA ALA A 103 5.11 -19.81 -14.90
C ALA A 103 4.21 -18.67 -14.40
N SER A 104 4.29 -17.52 -15.06
CA SER A 104 3.33 -16.43 -14.92
C SER A 104 2.13 -16.64 -15.85
N GLU A 105 1.11 -15.79 -15.75
CA GLU A 105 0.03 -15.75 -16.76
C GLU A 105 0.48 -15.07 -18.07
N ASP A 106 1.67 -14.49 -18.11
CA ASP A 106 2.13 -13.71 -19.25
C ASP A 106 2.71 -14.60 -20.34
N GLU A 107 2.46 -14.28 -21.61
CA GLU A 107 3.06 -15.00 -22.75
C GLU A 107 4.58 -14.83 -22.72
N VAL A 108 5.35 -15.91 -22.85
CA VAL A 108 6.82 -15.86 -22.95
C VAL A 108 7.24 -16.32 -24.34
N LYS A 109 8.09 -15.51 -24.99
CA LYS A 109 8.69 -15.83 -26.29
C LYS A 109 10.20 -15.85 -26.17
N VAL A 110 10.84 -16.88 -26.71
CA VAL A 110 12.29 -17.04 -26.69
C VAL A 110 12.80 -17.09 -28.12
N PHE A 111 13.83 -16.30 -28.38
CA PHE A 111 14.51 -16.22 -29.66
C PHE A 111 16.00 -16.51 -29.46
N LEU A 112 16.57 -17.30 -30.37
CA LEU A 112 17.97 -17.74 -30.35
C LEU A 112 18.64 -17.32 -31.65
N ASN A 113 19.96 -17.19 -31.62
CA ASN A 113 20.80 -16.97 -32.79
C ASN A 113 20.43 -15.73 -33.63
N LEU A 114 19.95 -14.67 -32.98
CA LEU A 114 19.56 -13.45 -33.68
C LEU A 114 20.80 -12.68 -34.13
N THR A 115 20.85 -12.27 -35.39
CA THR A 115 21.73 -11.17 -35.79
C THR A 115 21.21 -9.86 -35.18
N MET A 116 21.99 -8.78 -35.25
CA MET A 116 21.53 -7.48 -34.77
C MET A 116 20.27 -7.00 -35.52
N ASN A 117 20.24 -7.20 -36.85
CA ASN A 117 19.08 -6.86 -37.68
C ASN A 117 17.84 -7.69 -37.30
N ASP A 118 18.03 -8.98 -36.98
CA ASP A 118 16.94 -9.83 -36.50
C ASP A 118 16.46 -9.37 -35.13
N LEU A 119 17.36 -8.96 -34.23
CA LEU A 119 17.02 -8.44 -32.91
C LEU A 119 16.17 -7.16 -32.99
N GLU A 120 16.52 -6.23 -33.88
CA GLU A 120 15.73 -5.02 -34.13
C GLU A 120 14.34 -5.37 -34.66
N THR A 121 14.27 -6.26 -35.66
CA THR A 121 13.00 -6.71 -36.25
C THR A 121 12.10 -7.41 -35.21
N VAL A 122 12.68 -8.33 -34.43
CA VAL A 122 11.97 -9.02 -33.35
C VAL A 122 11.52 -8.03 -32.28
N ALA A 123 12.35 -7.04 -31.94
CA ALA A 123 11.97 -6.03 -30.96
C ALA A 123 10.73 -5.25 -31.42
N GLU A 124 10.71 -4.77 -32.67
CA GLU A 124 9.55 -4.07 -33.24
C GLU A 124 8.30 -4.96 -33.23
N GLU A 125 8.41 -6.21 -33.68
CA GLU A 125 7.30 -7.17 -33.68
C GLU A 125 6.75 -7.43 -32.27
N MET A 126 7.63 -7.73 -31.32
CA MET A 126 7.26 -8.06 -29.95
C MET A 126 6.63 -6.85 -29.24
N LEU A 127 7.14 -5.65 -29.48
CA LEU A 127 6.60 -4.42 -28.91
C LEU A 127 5.20 -4.11 -29.45
N MET A 128 4.92 -4.38 -30.74
CA MET A 128 3.56 -4.29 -31.30
C MET A 128 2.60 -5.30 -30.64
N ARG A 129 3.12 -6.44 -30.18
CA ARG A 129 2.36 -7.46 -29.43
C ARG A 129 2.28 -7.19 -27.92
N GLN A 130 2.67 -6.00 -27.47
CA GLN A 130 2.76 -5.63 -26.05
C GLN A 130 3.67 -6.55 -25.23
N MET A 131 4.76 -7.03 -25.83
CA MET A 131 5.78 -7.81 -25.13
C MET A 131 7.02 -6.95 -24.88
N LYS A 132 7.60 -7.07 -23.70
CA LYS A 132 8.85 -6.41 -23.30
C LYS A 132 10.00 -7.41 -23.18
N PRO A 133 11.25 -6.98 -23.38
CA PRO A 133 12.40 -7.85 -23.21
C PRO A 133 12.62 -8.12 -21.72
N GLY A 134 12.45 -9.38 -21.30
CA GLY A 134 12.81 -9.85 -19.97
C GLY A 134 14.33 -10.08 -19.83
N HIS A 135 14.98 -10.51 -20.90
CA HIS A 135 16.43 -10.70 -20.94
C HIS A 135 16.94 -10.65 -22.39
N ILE A 136 18.05 -9.97 -22.64
CA ILE A 136 18.78 -10.03 -23.92
C ILE A 136 20.24 -10.28 -23.60
N CYS A 137 20.82 -11.33 -24.17
CA CYS A 137 22.25 -11.61 -24.11
C CYS A 137 22.88 -11.51 -25.48
N ARG A 138 24.13 -11.07 -25.53
CA ARG A 138 25.01 -11.35 -26.67
C ARG A 138 25.87 -12.55 -26.33
N GLY A 139 25.67 -13.63 -27.06
CA GLY A 139 26.38 -14.89 -26.89
C GLY A 139 27.86 -14.81 -27.20
N GLY A 140 28.62 -15.81 -26.71
CA GLY A 140 30.02 -16.00 -27.08
C GLY A 140 30.24 -16.25 -28.57
N ASP A 141 29.19 -16.68 -29.29
CA ASP A 141 29.14 -16.84 -30.75
C ASP A 141 28.95 -15.50 -31.50
N GLY A 142 28.75 -14.40 -30.78
CA GLY A 142 28.51 -13.08 -31.35
C GLY A 142 27.05 -12.80 -31.73
N LEU A 143 26.15 -13.79 -31.60
CA LEU A 143 24.72 -13.68 -31.87
C LEU A 143 23.92 -13.35 -30.60
N PHE A 144 22.69 -12.86 -30.75
CA PHE A 144 21.84 -12.49 -29.63
C PHE A 144 20.82 -13.58 -29.29
N GLN A 145 20.51 -13.66 -28.00
CA GLN A 145 19.46 -14.50 -27.45
C GLN A 145 18.54 -13.62 -26.62
N ALA A 146 17.24 -13.70 -26.87
CA ALA A 146 16.25 -12.81 -26.26
C ALA A 146 15.09 -13.59 -25.66
N VAL A 147 14.69 -13.20 -24.45
CA VAL A 147 13.46 -13.63 -23.78
C VAL A 147 12.55 -12.43 -23.71
N TRP A 148 11.36 -12.55 -24.28
CA TRP A 148 10.30 -11.56 -24.26
C TRP A 148 9.16 -12.06 -23.39
N ARG A 149 8.53 -11.12 -22.68
CA ARG A 149 7.41 -11.38 -21.78
C ARG A 149 6.28 -10.46 -22.11
N GLY A 150 5.06 -10.98 -22.12
CA GLY A 150 3.85 -10.18 -22.24
C GLY A 150 3.79 -9.13 -21.14
N SER A 151 3.27 -7.96 -21.48
CA SER A 151 2.91 -6.93 -20.52
C SER A 151 1.45 -6.57 -20.74
N LYS A 152 0.67 -6.57 -19.65
CA LYS A 152 -0.71 -6.07 -19.65
C LYS A 152 -0.76 -4.52 -19.60
N LEU A 153 0.41 -3.88 -19.55
CA LEU A 153 0.58 -2.44 -19.43
C LEU A 153 1.05 -1.83 -20.76
N GLY A 154 0.71 -0.57 -21.00
CA GLY A 154 1.15 0.13 -22.21
C GLY A 154 2.67 0.26 -22.25
N LEU A 155 3.30 -0.02 -23.38
CA LEU A 155 4.75 0.06 -23.55
C LEU A 155 5.14 1.32 -24.34
N ARG A 156 6.28 1.93 -23.99
CA ARG A 156 7.02 2.89 -24.82
C ARG A 156 8.45 2.43 -24.94
N HIS A 157 9.05 2.52 -26.12
CA HIS A 157 10.39 2.01 -26.35
C HIS A 157 11.21 2.90 -27.27
N PHE A 158 12.53 2.78 -27.17
CA PHE A 158 13.50 3.45 -28.00
C PHE A 158 14.68 2.50 -28.29
N VAL A 159 15.05 2.36 -29.56
CA VAL A 159 16.32 1.75 -30.00
C VAL A 159 17.21 2.89 -30.48
N VAL A 160 18.34 3.13 -29.81
CA VAL A 160 19.17 4.32 -30.08
C VAL A 160 20.66 4.03 -29.99
N GLN A 161 21.44 4.75 -30.78
CA GLN A 161 22.91 4.69 -30.79
C GLN A 161 23.51 5.59 -29.69
N GLU A 162 24.78 5.37 -29.35
CA GLU A 162 25.51 6.00 -28.22
C GLU A 162 25.24 7.49 -28.02
N GLY A 163 25.40 8.29 -29.07
CA GLY A 163 25.19 9.74 -29.01
C GLY A 163 23.75 10.17 -28.72
N ALA A 164 22.77 9.32 -29.01
CA ALA A 164 21.35 9.58 -28.80
C ALA A 164 20.82 9.06 -27.45
N ILE A 165 21.56 8.20 -26.74
CA ILE A 165 21.18 7.68 -25.42
C ILE A 165 20.93 8.83 -24.44
N HIS A 166 21.84 9.81 -24.39
CA HIS A 166 21.70 10.97 -23.53
C HIS A 166 20.46 11.81 -23.85
N THR A 167 20.06 11.89 -25.13
CA THR A 167 18.84 12.58 -25.53
C THR A 167 17.60 11.87 -25.00
N VAL A 168 17.57 10.53 -25.08
CA VAL A 168 16.47 9.73 -24.50
C VAL A 168 16.41 9.92 -22.99
N PHE A 169 17.54 9.94 -22.28
CA PHE A 169 17.57 10.22 -20.84
C PHE A 169 17.10 11.64 -20.48
N ARG A 170 17.39 12.65 -21.32
CA ARG A 170 16.79 13.99 -21.13
C ARG A 170 15.28 13.97 -21.34
N GLN A 171 14.80 13.12 -22.23
CA GLN A 171 13.36 12.94 -22.51
C GLN A 171 12.66 12.01 -21.51
N ASP A 172 13.39 11.28 -20.66
CA ASP A 172 12.82 10.43 -19.62
C ASP A 172 11.87 11.22 -18.71
N GLU A 173 12.18 12.48 -18.40
CA GLU A 173 11.27 13.35 -17.64
C GLU A 173 9.90 13.50 -18.32
N ILE A 174 9.88 13.56 -19.66
CA ILE A 174 8.64 13.60 -20.44
C ILE A 174 7.91 12.26 -20.31
N GLN A 175 8.61 11.13 -20.36
CA GLN A 175 7.99 9.81 -20.18
C GLN A 175 7.38 9.67 -18.77
N GLY A 176 8.11 10.08 -17.74
CA GLY A 176 7.65 10.13 -16.35
C GLY A 176 6.39 10.99 -16.16
N ARG A 177 6.31 12.14 -16.83
CA ARG A 177 5.10 13.00 -16.85
C ARG A 177 3.87 12.29 -17.44
N HIS A 178 4.08 11.38 -18.39
CA HIS A 178 3.01 10.60 -19.02
C HIS A 178 2.70 9.28 -18.28
N GLY A 179 3.27 9.07 -17.08
CA GLY A 179 3.01 7.86 -16.29
C GLY A 179 3.85 6.66 -16.70
N TYR A 180 4.96 6.86 -17.40
CA TYR A 180 5.87 5.80 -17.80
C TYR A 180 7.10 5.76 -16.89
N TYR A 181 7.59 4.57 -16.56
CA TYR A 181 8.86 4.38 -15.86
C TYR A 181 9.71 3.32 -16.58
N PRO A 182 11.04 3.48 -16.58
CA PRO A 182 11.94 2.59 -17.29
C PRO A 182 11.96 1.23 -16.59
N THR A 183 11.79 0.17 -17.36
CA THR A 183 11.86 -1.22 -16.88
C THR A 183 12.89 -2.03 -17.62
N THR A 184 13.38 -1.53 -18.75
CA THR A 184 14.46 -2.18 -19.47
C THR A 184 15.44 -1.18 -20.03
N LEU A 185 16.73 -1.44 -19.82
CA LEU A 185 17.86 -0.78 -20.43
C LEU A 185 18.91 -1.85 -20.70
N GLN A 186 19.18 -2.09 -21.98
CA GLN A 186 20.19 -3.01 -22.46
C GLN A 186 21.14 -2.26 -23.39
N VAL A 187 22.44 -2.46 -23.22
CA VAL A 187 23.49 -1.85 -24.07
C VAL A 187 24.37 -2.92 -24.67
N TYR A 188 24.70 -2.78 -25.94
CA TYR A 188 25.56 -3.71 -26.67
C TYR A 188 26.39 -2.95 -27.72
N ARG A 189 27.52 -3.54 -28.12
CA ARG A 189 28.42 -2.96 -29.14
C ARG A 189 28.45 -3.82 -30.39
N GLU A 190 28.19 -3.22 -31.54
CA GLU A 190 28.35 -3.85 -32.85
C GLU A 190 29.28 -3.00 -33.71
N LYS A 191 30.31 -3.61 -34.32
CA LYS A 191 31.22 -2.95 -35.29
C LYS A 191 31.71 -1.55 -34.84
N ASN A 192 32.15 -1.43 -33.59
CA ASN A 192 32.58 -0.19 -32.90
C ASN A 192 31.50 0.84 -32.58
N GLN A 193 30.22 0.53 -32.76
CA GLN A 193 29.11 1.39 -32.38
C GLN A 193 28.37 0.82 -31.17
N THR A 194 28.12 1.66 -30.16
CA THR A 194 27.28 1.29 -29.02
C THR A 194 25.82 1.59 -29.33
N THR A 195 24.94 0.62 -29.07
CA THR A 195 23.49 0.75 -29.22
C THR A 195 22.82 0.36 -27.90
N ALA A 196 21.72 1.04 -27.58
CA ALA A 196 20.89 0.76 -26.42
C ALA A 196 19.45 0.46 -26.84
N LEU A 197 18.87 -0.60 -26.27
CA LEU A 197 17.44 -0.84 -26.27
C LEU A 197 16.87 -0.42 -24.91
N MET A 198 15.90 0.47 -24.93
CA MET A 198 15.26 0.97 -23.71
C MET A 198 13.75 0.84 -23.80
N VAL A 199 13.13 0.36 -22.72
CA VAL A 199 11.69 0.14 -22.61
C VAL A 199 11.17 0.73 -21.31
N TRP A 200 10.09 1.49 -21.43
CA TRP A 200 9.29 2.02 -20.35
C TRP A 200 7.92 1.34 -20.34
N GLU A 201 7.44 1.07 -19.14
CA GLU A 201 6.08 0.60 -18.92
C GLU A 201 5.22 1.72 -18.38
N LYS A 202 3.95 1.72 -18.81
CA LYS A 202 2.93 2.57 -18.24
C LYS A 202 2.53 2.03 -16.88
N GLY A 203 2.76 2.80 -15.83
CA GLY A 203 2.25 2.50 -14.50
C GLY A 203 2.69 3.54 -13.48
N TYR A 204 1.81 3.83 -12.52
CA TYR A 204 2.15 4.76 -11.44
C TYR A 204 2.75 4.05 -10.23
N GLY A 205 3.42 4.83 -9.40
CA GLY A 205 3.80 4.41 -8.05
C GLY A 205 5.21 3.86 -7.86
N VAL A 206 6.09 4.01 -8.85
CA VAL A 206 7.52 3.76 -8.69
C VAL A 206 8.26 5.09 -8.76
N LYS A 207 8.93 5.50 -7.68
CA LYS A 207 10.00 6.51 -7.80
C LYS A 207 11.16 5.82 -8.51
N TYR A 208 11.72 6.44 -9.53
CA TYR A 208 12.84 5.85 -10.24
C TYR A 208 13.91 6.87 -10.58
N ARG A 209 15.11 6.38 -10.86
CA ARG A 209 16.23 7.18 -11.38
C ARG A 209 17.02 6.34 -12.38
N ILE A 210 17.42 6.95 -13.48
CA ILE A 210 18.41 6.37 -14.40
C ILE A 210 19.75 7.03 -14.08
N GLN A 211 20.79 6.24 -13.86
CA GLN A 211 22.13 6.72 -13.54
C GLN A 211 23.18 6.04 -14.41
N THR A 212 24.23 6.76 -14.78
CA THR A 212 25.34 6.23 -15.56
C THR A 212 26.68 6.58 -14.93
N GLY A 213 27.67 5.71 -15.03
CA GLY A 213 29.00 5.99 -14.48
C GLY A 213 29.97 4.82 -14.60
N PHE A 214 31.20 5.01 -14.12
CA PHE A 214 32.25 3.98 -14.13
C PHE A 214 32.43 3.29 -12.77
N ASN A 215 31.81 3.81 -11.70
CA ASN A 215 31.98 3.33 -10.33
C ASN A 215 30.64 2.94 -9.71
N LEU A 216 30.31 1.64 -9.80
CA LEU A 216 29.03 1.12 -9.32
C LEU A 216 28.87 1.29 -7.79
N MET A 217 29.96 1.23 -7.01
CA MET A 217 29.89 1.36 -5.55
C MET A 217 29.53 2.79 -5.12
N GLU A 218 30.03 3.80 -5.83
CA GLU A 218 29.67 5.20 -5.58
C GLU A 218 28.20 5.46 -5.96
N MET A 219 27.76 4.92 -7.10
CA MET A 219 26.37 4.99 -7.53
C MET A 219 25.43 4.34 -6.51
N GLU A 220 25.77 3.16 -5.99
CA GLU A 220 24.99 2.48 -4.95
C GLU A 220 24.94 3.28 -3.65
N ALA A 221 26.07 3.85 -3.21
CA ALA A 221 26.13 4.68 -2.00
C ALA A 221 25.22 5.92 -2.11
N GLU A 222 25.15 6.55 -3.28
CA GLU A 222 24.23 7.66 -3.54
C GLU A 222 22.77 7.22 -3.41
N MET A 223 22.44 6.04 -3.93
CA MET A 223 21.06 5.54 -4.04
C MET A 223 20.51 4.95 -2.74
N LEU A 224 21.39 4.48 -1.85
CA LEU A 224 21.02 4.12 -0.48
C LEU A 224 20.40 5.32 0.28
N ASN A 225 20.92 6.54 0.06
CA ASN A 225 20.35 7.75 0.66
C ASN A 225 18.96 8.08 0.10
N GLU A 226 18.69 7.70 -1.15
CA GLU A 226 17.41 7.93 -1.83
C GLU A 226 16.35 6.84 -1.59
N GLN A 227 16.69 5.79 -0.83
CA GLN A 227 15.84 4.61 -0.57
C GLN A 227 15.39 3.89 -1.86
N THR A 228 16.19 3.97 -2.91
CA THR A 228 15.96 3.27 -4.17
C THR A 228 16.91 2.08 -4.29
N LYS A 229 16.45 1.00 -4.89
CA LYS A 229 17.23 -0.22 -5.13
C LYS A 229 17.54 -0.37 -6.61
N PRO A 230 18.66 -1.02 -6.98
CA PRO A 230 18.96 -1.28 -8.37
C PRO A 230 17.90 -2.24 -8.91
N PHE A 231 17.15 -1.78 -9.90
CA PHE A 231 16.15 -2.55 -10.60
C PHE A 231 16.76 -3.31 -11.78
N GLN A 232 17.63 -2.64 -12.54
CA GLN A 232 18.40 -3.26 -13.61
C GLN A 232 19.73 -2.56 -13.81
N ILE A 233 20.76 -3.34 -14.14
CA ILE A 233 22.09 -2.85 -14.47
C ILE A 233 22.45 -3.37 -15.87
N ALA A 234 22.90 -2.48 -16.74
CA ALA A 234 23.54 -2.81 -17.99
C ALA A 234 24.97 -2.24 -18.00
N SER A 235 25.90 -2.92 -18.65
CA SER A 235 27.28 -2.46 -18.72
C SER A 235 27.90 -2.70 -20.09
N LEU A 236 28.79 -1.80 -20.49
CA LEU A 236 29.59 -1.93 -21.69
C LEU A 236 30.98 -1.37 -21.45
N SER A 237 32.01 -2.20 -21.63
CA SER A 237 33.42 -1.80 -21.47
C SER A 237 33.72 -1.08 -20.13
N GLY A 238 33.10 -1.52 -19.03
CA GLY A 238 33.31 -0.93 -17.70
C GLY A 238 32.50 0.34 -17.41
N PHE A 239 31.73 0.85 -18.37
CA PHE A 239 30.72 1.88 -18.13
C PHE A 239 29.38 1.23 -17.80
N TYR A 240 28.72 1.71 -16.75
CA TYR A 240 27.47 1.17 -16.22
C TYR A 240 26.31 2.11 -16.48
N TYR A 241 25.15 1.51 -16.73
CA TYR A 241 23.86 2.16 -16.81
C TYR A 241 22.92 1.43 -15.84
N VAL A 242 22.34 2.16 -14.90
CA VAL A 242 21.53 1.59 -13.82
C VAL A 242 20.17 2.25 -13.78
N ILE A 243 19.12 1.42 -13.78
CA ILE A 243 17.77 1.82 -13.41
C ILE A 243 17.60 1.52 -11.93
N TRP A 244 17.22 2.53 -11.16
CA TRP A 244 16.90 2.44 -9.74
C TRP A 244 15.41 2.61 -9.54
N HIS A 245 14.76 1.74 -8.77
CA HIS A 245 13.34 1.84 -8.41
C HIS A 245 13.16 1.92 -6.89
N SER A 246 12.11 2.60 -6.42
CA SER A 246 11.59 2.45 -5.07
C SER A 246 10.29 1.64 -5.08
N ASP A 247 9.97 1.04 -3.93
CA ASP A 247 8.67 0.43 -3.68
C ASP A 247 7.60 1.48 -3.29
N GLU A 248 7.94 2.78 -3.32
CA GLU A 248 7.12 3.89 -2.81
C GLU A 248 6.53 4.75 -3.94
N PHE A 249 5.27 5.18 -3.76
CA PHE A 249 4.58 6.08 -4.67
C PHE A 249 5.18 7.50 -4.64
N SER A 250 5.14 8.20 -5.79
CA SER A 250 5.54 9.61 -5.88
C SER A 250 4.76 10.43 -6.93
N TRP A 251 4.50 11.70 -6.63
CA TRP A 251 3.91 12.71 -7.50
C TRP A 251 4.95 13.55 -8.27
N VAL A 252 6.25 13.29 -8.07
CA VAL A 252 7.32 14.02 -8.78
C VAL A 252 7.06 13.97 -10.29
N ARG A 253 7.04 15.15 -10.92
CA ARG A 253 6.78 15.34 -12.36
C ARG A 253 5.43 14.80 -12.84
N ARG A 254 4.44 14.59 -11.96
CA ARG A 254 3.09 14.16 -12.36
C ARG A 254 2.06 15.26 -12.14
N SER A 255 1.08 15.32 -13.03
CA SER A 255 -0.17 16.05 -12.77
C SER A 255 -1.01 15.27 -11.76
N ILE A 256 -1.79 15.99 -10.95
CA ILE A 256 -2.73 15.38 -10.01
C ILE A 256 -4.12 15.56 -10.63
N PRO A 257 -4.77 14.47 -11.10
CA PRO A 257 -6.12 14.57 -11.64
C PRO A 257 -7.08 15.14 -10.60
N ARG A 258 -7.95 16.06 -11.01
CA ARG A 258 -9.01 16.63 -10.17
C ARG A 258 -10.36 16.27 -10.78
N THR A 259 -11.25 15.69 -9.98
CA THR A 259 -12.63 15.39 -10.37
C THR A 259 -13.59 16.06 -9.41
N ALA A 260 -14.67 16.66 -9.94
CA ALA A 260 -15.70 17.32 -9.15
C ALA A 260 -17.07 16.69 -9.43
N LEU A 261 -17.89 16.51 -8.39
CA LEU A 261 -19.29 16.10 -8.54
C LEU A 261 -20.22 17.32 -8.60
N TYR A 262 -19.97 18.32 -7.76
CA TYR A 262 -20.65 19.61 -7.79
C TYR A 262 -19.75 20.67 -7.15
N GLU A 263 -19.90 21.90 -7.64
CA GLU A 263 -19.11 23.06 -7.24
C GLU A 263 -20.00 24.30 -7.37
N SER A 264 -20.29 24.93 -6.23
CA SER A 264 -21.07 26.16 -6.18
C SER A 264 -20.23 27.32 -6.73
N THR A 265 -20.83 28.20 -7.52
CA THR A 265 -20.17 29.43 -8.02
C THR A 265 -19.73 30.37 -6.90
N SER A 266 -20.25 30.18 -5.68
CA SER A 266 -19.90 30.94 -4.48
C SER A 266 -18.58 30.50 -3.82
N VAL A 267 -17.88 29.51 -4.37
CA VAL A 267 -16.59 29.01 -3.84
C VAL A 267 -15.57 29.14 -4.96
N ASN A 268 -14.54 29.97 -4.78
CA ASN A 268 -13.40 29.95 -5.70
C ASN A 268 -12.38 28.91 -5.18
N SER A 269 -12.46 27.71 -5.74
CA SER A 269 -11.65 26.58 -5.28
C SER A 269 -10.17 26.72 -5.56
N THR A 270 -9.72 27.69 -6.36
CA THR A 270 -8.33 27.73 -6.85
C THR A 270 -7.30 27.71 -5.72
N ILE A 271 -7.53 28.51 -4.67
CA ILE A 271 -6.63 28.57 -3.50
C ILE A 271 -6.64 27.23 -2.74
N LEU A 272 -7.83 26.62 -2.63
CA LEU A 272 -8.00 25.31 -1.99
C LEU A 272 -7.31 24.20 -2.80
N ASP A 273 -7.51 24.17 -4.12
CA ASP A 273 -6.92 23.20 -5.03
C ASP A 273 -5.38 23.26 -4.92
N LEU A 274 -4.80 24.46 -4.97
CA LEU A 274 -3.35 24.67 -4.78
C LEU A 274 -2.85 24.22 -3.40
N ALA A 275 -3.61 24.50 -2.34
CA ALA A 275 -3.25 24.09 -0.98
C ALA A 275 -3.29 22.57 -0.82
N VAL A 276 -4.27 21.89 -1.43
CA VAL A 276 -4.40 20.44 -1.43
C VAL A 276 -3.29 19.80 -2.26
N GLU A 277 -3.05 20.27 -3.48
CA GLU A 277 -1.98 19.75 -4.35
C GLU A 277 -0.61 19.85 -3.71
N LYS A 278 -0.29 20.99 -3.08
CA LYS A 278 0.98 21.18 -2.36
C LYS A 278 1.19 20.10 -1.31
N GLN A 279 0.14 19.75 -0.58
CA GLN A 279 0.21 18.79 0.53
C GLN A 279 0.20 17.36 0.03
N MET A 280 -0.55 17.06 -1.02
CA MET A 280 -0.48 15.76 -1.70
C MET A 280 0.92 15.47 -2.19
N ARG A 281 1.62 16.46 -2.78
CA ARG A 281 3.02 16.31 -3.19
C ARG A 281 3.98 16.17 -2.01
N SER A 282 3.78 16.96 -0.96
CA SER A 282 4.67 16.93 0.22
C SER A 282 4.63 15.59 0.95
N PHE A 283 3.46 14.96 1.03
CA PHE A 283 3.27 13.70 1.76
C PHE A 283 3.15 12.48 0.84
N GLU A 284 3.26 12.66 -0.48
CA GLU A 284 3.02 11.63 -1.49
C GLU A 284 1.66 10.92 -1.32
N ILE A 285 0.61 11.71 -1.02
CA ILE A 285 -0.76 11.21 -0.81
C ILE A 285 -1.37 10.84 -2.17
N PRO A 286 -1.63 9.56 -2.49
CA PRO A 286 -2.10 9.14 -3.81
C PRO A 286 -3.56 9.53 -4.08
N SER A 287 -4.39 9.65 -3.05
CA SER A 287 -5.79 10.05 -3.17
C SER A 287 -6.22 10.97 -2.05
N PHE A 288 -6.96 12.01 -2.41
CA PHE A 288 -7.57 12.96 -1.48
C PHE A 288 -9.00 13.25 -1.92
N SER A 289 -9.98 13.05 -1.05
CA SER A 289 -11.38 13.40 -1.29
C SER A 289 -11.90 14.37 -0.25
N PHE A 290 -12.67 15.34 -0.71
CA PHE A 290 -13.06 16.50 0.07
C PHE A 290 -14.51 16.89 -0.22
N CYS A 291 -15.26 17.23 0.83
CA CYS A 291 -16.65 17.67 0.68
C CYS A 291 -17.03 18.75 1.68
N ILE A 292 -17.78 19.76 1.22
CA ILE A 292 -18.33 20.88 2.00
C ILE A 292 -19.85 20.94 1.86
N TYR A 293 -20.53 21.05 3.00
CA TYR A 293 -21.92 21.47 3.10
C TYR A 293 -22.02 22.75 3.93
N LYS A 294 -22.85 23.71 3.50
CA LYS A 294 -23.19 24.90 4.29
C LYS A 294 -24.69 25.14 4.26
N GLY A 295 -25.30 25.41 5.41
CA GLY A 295 -26.75 25.60 5.52
C GLY A 295 -27.55 24.40 4.99
N GLY A 296 -26.99 23.19 5.13
CA GLY A 296 -27.59 21.95 4.61
C GLY A 296 -27.49 21.74 3.10
N LYS A 297 -26.88 22.67 2.35
CA LYS A 297 -26.66 22.56 0.90
C LYS A 297 -25.22 22.14 0.62
N GLY A 298 -25.02 21.21 -0.32
CA GLY A 298 -23.68 20.84 -0.77
C GLY A 298 -23.06 21.99 -1.56
N LEU A 299 -21.92 22.50 -1.12
CA LEU A 299 -21.19 23.56 -1.78
C LEU A 299 -20.07 23.03 -2.69
N LEU A 300 -19.35 22.01 -2.23
CA LEU A 300 -18.23 21.44 -2.97
C LEU A 300 -18.11 19.94 -2.69
N ALA A 301 -17.85 19.15 -3.73
CA ALA A 301 -17.44 17.76 -3.61
C ALA A 301 -16.41 17.46 -4.70
N VAL A 302 -15.15 17.32 -4.28
CA VAL A 302 -13.98 17.19 -5.16
C VAL A 302 -13.07 16.07 -4.68
N SER A 303 -12.42 15.40 -5.63
CA SER A 303 -11.40 14.39 -5.37
C SER A 303 -10.18 14.63 -6.25
N TYR A 304 -9.02 14.21 -5.74
CA TYR A 304 -7.73 14.40 -6.36
C TYR A 304 -6.96 13.08 -6.37
N GLY A 305 -6.27 12.79 -7.47
CA GLY A 305 -5.39 11.65 -7.61
C GLY A 305 -6.11 10.34 -7.97
N TYR A 306 -5.62 9.21 -7.46
CA TYR A 306 -6.01 7.87 -7.90
C TYR A 306 -6.55 7.01 -6.75
N SER A 307 -7.71 6.38 -6.95
CA SER A 307 -8.23 5.36 -6.03
C SER A 307 -7.46 4.04 -6.14
N ASP A 308 -6.95 3.75 -7.33
CA ASP A 308 -6.03 2.64 -7.60
C ASP A 308 -4.82 3.18 -8.38
N ILE A 309 -3.65 3.15 -7.74
CA ILE A 309 -2.40 3.65 -8.30
C ILE A 309 -1.95 2.79 -9.49
N ARG A 310 -2.15 1.46 -9.43
CA ARG A 310 -1.67 0.55 -10.48
C ARG A 310 -2.56 0.63 -11.72
N ALA A 311 -3.87 0.70 -11.51
CA ALA A 311 -4.85 0.76 -12.59
C ALA A 311 -5.10 2.19 -13.11
N GLU A 312 -4.45 3.21 -12.53
CA GLU A 312 -4.62 4.61 -12.92
C GLU A 312 -6.06 5.14 -12.73
N THR A 313 -6.84 4.49 -11.87
CA THR A 313 -8.25 4.84 -11.70
C THR A 313 -8.35 6.15 -10.94
N GLU A 314 -8.71 7.23 -11.64
CA GLU A 314 -9.00 8.53 -11.04
C GLU A 314 -10.05 8.39 -9.95
N VAL A 315 -9.76 8.90 -8.76
CA VAL A 315 -10.77 8.93 -7.70
C VAL A 315 -11.86 9.94 -8.06
N ARG A 316 -13.12 9.60 -7.75
CA ARG A 316 -14.27 10.50 -7.92
C ARG A 316 -15.00 10.71 -6.60
N PRO A 317 -15.56 11.91 -6.32
CA PRO A 317 -16.26 12.21 -5.07
C PRO A 317 -17.70 11.66 -5.06
N THR A 318 -17.84 10.38 -5.40
CA THR A 318 -19.12 9.65 -5.53
C THR A 318 -19.23 8.56 -4.47
N CYS A 319 -20.42 7.99 -4.30
CA CYS A 319 -20.65 6.84 -3.41
C CYS A 319 -19.99 5.54 -3.90
N TRP A 320 -19.37 5.55 -5.08
CA TRP A 320 -18.66 4.40 -5.64
C TRP A 320 -17.19 4.35 -5.20
N HIS A 321 -16.59 5.50 -4.91
CA HIS A 321 -15.23 5.58 -4.37
C HIS A 321 -15.28 5.87 -2.88
N ASN A 322 -15.21 4.79 -2.11
CA ASN A 322 -15.29 4.83 -0.67
C ASN A 322 -13.93 4.61 -0.01
N TYR A 323 -13.76 5.19 1.17
CA TYR A 323 -12.57 5.03 1.99
C TYR A 323 -12.92 4.28 3.26
N ARG A 324 -11.94 3.57 3.82
CA ARG A 324 -12.03 3.10 5.21
C ARG A 324 -11.93 4.33 6.11
N ILE A 325 -13.03 4.77 6.72
CA ILE A 325 -13.04 6.02 7.52
C ILE A 325 -12.39 5.85 8.89
N ALA A 326 -11.90 4.64 9.19
CA ALA A 326 -11.19 4.31 10.41
C ALA A 326 -11.97 4.79 11.65
N SER A 327 -11.29 5.44 12.60
CA SER A 327 -11.89 5.84 13.87
C SER A 327 -13.06 6.83 13.79
N ILE A 328 -13.34 7.47 12.65
CA ILE A 328 -14.61 8.20 12.43
C ILE A 328 -15.82 7.27 12.66
N SER A 329 -15.64 5.96 12.42
CA SER A 329 -16.59 4.89 12.77
C SER A 329 -17.13 4.97 14.21
N LYS A 330 -16.34 5.50 15.15
CA LYS A 330 -16.74 5.62 16.56
C LYS A 330 -17.91 6.58 16.74
N THR A 331 -17.97 7.65 15.94
CA THR A 331 -19.10 8.57 15.92
C THR A 331 -20.39 7.84 15.56
N ILE A 332 -20.33 6.97 14.55
CA ILE A 332 -21.49 6.16 14.10
C ILE A 332 -21.93 5.18 15.20
N THR A 333 -20.99 4.48 15.82
CA THR A 333 -21.27 3.56 16.93
C THR A 333 -21.88 4.29 18.12
N ALA A 334 -21.36 5.47 18.48
CA ALA A 334 -21.89 6.25 19.57
C ALA A 334 -23.31 6.79 19.29
N MET A 335 -23.58 7.22 18.04
CA MET A 335 -24.93 7.57 17.59
C MET A 335 -25.90 6.38 17.67
N GLY A 336 -25.43 5.17 17.37
CA GLY A 336 -26.22 3.95 17.54
C GLY A 336 -26.58 3.68 19.00
N ILE A 337 -25.64 3.87 19.92
CA ILE A 337 -25.91 3.78 21.37
C ILE A 337 -26.88 4.87 21.82
N ALA A 338 -26.71 6.11 21.37
CA ALA A 338 -27.59 7.22 21.72
C ALA A 338 -29.03 6.98 21.25
N GLU A 339 -29.22 6.36 20.08
CA GLU A 339 -30.54 5.96 19.59
C GLU A 339 -31.18 4.88 20.48
N LEU A 340 -30.43 3.87 20.90
CA LEU A 340 -30.94 2.84 21.82
C LEU A 340 -31.27 3.41 23.22
N ILE A 341 -30.49 4.40 23.70
CA ILE A 341 -30.80 5.14 24.92
C ILE A 341 -32.09 5.95 24.75
N ASN A 342 -32.26 6.63 23.61
CA ASN A 342 -33.47 7.39 23.30
C ASN A 342 -34.72 6.50 23.31
N ARG A 343 -34.60 5.26 22.83
CA ARG A 343 -35.64 4.22 22.90
C ARG A 343 -35.82 3.58 24.28
N ARG A 344 -35.09 4.05 25.29
CA ARG A 344 -35.08 3.51 26.67
C ARG A 344 -34.65 2.04 26.76
N LEU A 345 -33.95 1.53 25.74
CA LEU A 345 -33.41 0.16 25.72
C LEU A 345 -32.05 0.08 26.44
N LEU A 346 -31.35 1.21 26.56
CA LEU A 346 -30.07 1.32 27.24
C LEU A 346 -30.05 2.56 28.15
N SER A 347 -29.11 2.59 29.09
CA SER A 347 -28.71 3.79 29.82
C SER A 347 -27.19 3.85 29.97
N LEU A 348 -26.64 5.05 30.19
CA LEU A 348 -25.20 5.25 30.27
C LEU A 348 -24.54 4.46 31.42
N ASP A 349 -25.27 4.25 32.52
CA ASP A 349 -24.73 3.68 33.75
C ASP A 349 -25.00 2.16 33.87
N MET A 350 -25.62 1.55 32.86
CA MET A 350 -25.75 0.10 32.76
C MET A 350 -24.37 -0.56 32.70
N ARG A 351 -24.22 -1.64 33.48
CA ARG A 351 -23.01 -2.47 33.49
C ARG A 351 -22.93 -3.29 32.20
N VAL A 352 -21.71 -3.44 31.70
CA VAL A 352 -21.46 -4.20 30.48
C VAL A 352 -21.41 -5.69 30.76
N PHE A 353 -20.69 -6.09 31.81
CA PHE A 353 -20.40 -7.48 32.16
C PHE A 353 -20.97 -7.88 33.54
N GLY A 354 -20.98 -9.19 33.80
CA GLY A 354 -21.48 -9.79 35.04
C GLY A 354 -22.95 -10.18 34.97
N ASN A 355 -23.48 -10.77 36.04
CA ASN A 355 -24.81 -11.40 36.05
C ASN A 355 -25.96 -10.45 35.71
N LYS A 356 -25.79 -9.14 35.97
CA LYS A 356 -26.76 -8.07 35.65
C LYS A 356 -26.28 -7.17 34.50
N GLY A 357 -25.19 -7.54 33.82
CA GLY A 357 -24.65 -6.80 32.70
C GLY A 357 -25.39 -7.09 31.40
N ILE A 358 -25.24 -6.22 30.41
CA ILE A 358 -25.88 -6.37 29.09
C ILE A 358 -25.36 -7.63 28.37
N LEU A 359 -24.08 -7.95 28.57
CA LEU A 359 -23.43 -9.14 28.03
C LEU A 359 -23.27 -10.21 29.11
N SER A 360 -24.35 -10.55 29.81
CA SER A 360 -24.35 -11.48 30.95
C SER A 360 -24.00 -12.93 30.58
N SER A 361 -24.13 -13.31 29.30
CA SER A 361 -23.73 -14.63 28.79
C SER A 361 -22.21 -14.85 28.74
N ILE A 362 -21.43 -13.78 28.93
CA ILE A 362 -19.98 -13.82 28.90
C ILE A 362 -19.46 -14.08 30.32
N ASP A 363 -18.75 -15.20 30.49
CA ASP A 363 -18.09 -15.49 31.75
C ASP A 363 -16.87 -14.58 31.97
N VAL A 364 -16.95 -13.76 33.00
CA VAL A 364 -15.87 -12.88 33.47
C VAL A 364 -15.44 -13.24 34.90
N SER A 365 -15.78 -14.44 35.39
CA SER A 365 -15.50 -14.92 36.75
C SER A 365 -14.03 -14.79 37.13
N ARG A 366 -13.14 -15.14 36.19
CA ARG A 366 -11.67 -15.15 36.33
C ARG A 366 -10.99 -13.81 35.98
N SER A 367 -11.74 -12.83 35.50
CA SER A 367 -11.21 -11.52 35.10
C SER A 367 -11.04 -10.58 36.30
N HIS A 368 -10.26 -9.51 36.12
CA HIS A 368 -10.10 -8.47 37.13
C HIS A 368 -11.46 -7.89 37.57
N PRO A 369 -11.75 -7.71 38.87
CA PRO A 369 -13.08 -7.32 39.36
C PRO A 369 -13.61 -6.01 38.75
N TRP A 370 -12.73 -5.04 38.48
CA TRP A 370 -13.11 -3.78 37.83
C TRP A 370 -13.72 -3.95 36.43
N LEU A 371 -13.51 -5.08 35.75
CA LEU A 371 -14.18 -5.34 34.46
C LEU A 371 -15.72 -5.32 34.63
N ARG A 372 -16.22 -5.83 35.76
CA ARG A 372 -17.66 -5.82 36.10
C ARG A 372 -18.17 -4.42 36.48
N ALA A 373 -17.27 -3.49 36.80
CA ALA A 373 -17.60 -2.10 37.08
C ALA A 373 -17.65 -1.24 35.82
N ILE A 374 -17.29 -1.75 34.64
CA ILE A 374 -17.37 -0.98 33.40
C ILE A 374 -18.83 -0.75 33.01
N THR A 375 -19.16 0.51 32.71
CA THR A 375 -20.47 0.95 32.20
C THR A 375 -20.39 1.31 30.71
N ILE A 376 -21.55 1.48 30.06
CA ILE A 376 -21.62 2.05 28.70
C ILE A 376 -20.90 3.39 28.62
N ARG A 377 -21.09 4.26 29.64
CA ARG A 377 -20.41 5.55 29.76
C ARG A 377 -18.90 5.40 29.67
N ASN A 378 -18.33 4.44 30.42
CA ASN A 378 -16.88 4.25 30.44
C ASN A 378 -16.32 3.80 29.09
N LEU A 379 -17.08 3.00 28.33
CA LEU A 379 -16.67 2.60 26.98
C LEU A 379 -16.72 3.77 26.00
N LEU A 380 -17.80 4.56 26.02
CA LEU A 380 -17.98 5.71 25.14
C LEU A 380 -16.93 6.80 25.35
N GLU A 381 -16.54 7.02 26.61
CA GLU A 381 -15.63 8.07 27.07
C GLU A 381 -14.16 7.65 27.13
N HIS A 382 -13.82 6.44 26.68
CA HIS A 382 -12.46 5.89 26.77
C HIS A 382 -11.91 5.87 28.20
N SER A 383 -12.74 5.56 29.17
CA SER A 383 -12.38 5.57 30.59
C SER A 383 -12.49 4.18 31.22
N SER A 384 -12.42 3.12 30.43
CA SER A 384 -12.55 1.73 30.90
C SER A 384 -11.33 1.23 31.68
N GLY A 385 -10.16 1.84 31.48
CA GLY A 385 -8.99 1.69 32.35
C GLY A 385 -7.96 0.65 31.97
N GLY A 386 -8.25 -0.30 31.07
CA GLY A 386 -7.38 -1.49 30.93
C GLY A 386 -7.10 -2.05 29.54
N TRP A 387 -7.61 -1.43 28.48
CA TRP A 387 -7.38 -1.91 27.11
C TRP A 387 -6.45 -1.00 26.33
N GLN A 388 -5.32 -1.54 25.91
CA GLN A 388 -4.41 -0.90 24.96
C GLN A 388 -4.79 -1.29 23.53
N ASN A 389 -4.44 -0.46 22.55
CA ASN A 389 -4.76 -0.73 21.16
C ASN A 389 -3.69 -1.56 20.49
N THR A 390 -4.10 -2.61 19.78
CA THR A 390 -3.23 -3.44 18.93
C THR A 390 -3.85 -3.64 17.56
N GLU A 391 -3.53 -2.75 16.61
CA GLU A 391 -4.14 -2.75 15.26
C GLU A 391 -4.02 -4.11 14.53
N LYS A 392 -2.92 -4.85 14.75
CA LYS A 392 -2.73 -6.17 14.13
C LYS A 392 -3.81 -7.18 14.53
N ILE A 393 -4.23 -7.14 15.79
CA ILE A 393 -5.26 -8.03 16.36
C ILE A 393 -6.66 -7.49 16.05
N GLU A 394 -6.83 -6.16 16.13
CA GLU A 394 -8.12 -5.50 15.94
C GLU A 394 -8.59 -5.47 14.48
N PHE A 395 -7.66 -5.29 13.53
CA PHE A 395 -7.98 -5.00 12.13
C PHE A 395 -7.30 -5.92 11.11
N ASN A 396 -6.00 -6.22 11.26
CA ASN A 396 -5.24 -6.88 10.18
C ASN A 396 -5.33 -8.42 10.17
N ARG A 397 -5.83 -9.04 11.25
CA ARG A 397 -6.03 -10.50 11.36
C ARG A 397 -4.88 -11.34 10.74
N ALA A 398 -3.62 -10.92 10.97
CA ALA A 398 -2.38 -11.50 10.41
C ALA A 398 -2.29 -13.02 10.70
N PRO A 399 -1.41 -13.82 10.05
CA PRO A 399 -1.53 -15.29 9.97
C PRO A 399 -1.78 -16.05 11.29
N GLN A 400 -1.34 -15.53 12.44
CA GLN A 400 -1.62 -16.08 13.78
C GLN A 400 -3.09 -15.94 14.25
N SER A 401 -3.89 -15.10 13.61
CA SER A 401 -5.24 -14.69 14.04
C SER A 401 -6.36 -15.00 13.04
N LYS A 402 -6.04 -15.74 11.96
CA LYS A 402 -7.06 -16.33 11.07
C LYS A 402 -8.04 -17.27 11.81
N ASN A 403 -7.70 -17.69 13.02
CA ASN A 403 -8.49 -18.60 13.86
C ASN A 403 -9.40 -17.89 14.88
N LEU A 404 -9.39 -16.56 14.99
CA LEU A 404 -10.24 -15.85 15.95
C LEU A 404 -11.60 -15.52 15.33
N ASN A 405 -12.59 -16.39 15.55
CA ASN A 405 -13.99 -16.04 15.34
C ASN A 405 -14.43 -14.93 16.32
N GLU A 406 -15.62 -14.37 16.11
CA GLU A 406 -16.09 -13.22 16.91
C GLU A 406 -16.15 -13.48 18.43
N SER A 407 -16.37 -14.73 18.84
CA SER A 407 -16.41 -15.15 20.24
C SER A 407 -15.01 -15.27 20.83
N ALA A 408 -14.08 -15.88 20.10
CA ALA A 408 -12.67 -16.00 20.50
C ALA A 408 -11.99 -14.63 20.61
N LEU A 409 -12.32 -13.68 19.72
CA LEU A 409 -11.81 -12.32 19.78
C LEU A 409 -12.32 -11.56 21.02
N LEU A 410 -13.59 -11.74 21.38
CA LEU A 410 -14.16 -11.14 22.58
C LEU A 410 -13.53 -11.72 23.85
N GLN A 411 -13.35 -13.04 23.89
CA GLN A 411 -12.66 -13.73 24.97
C GLN A 411 -11.24 -13.20 25.15
N HIS A 412 -10.50 -13.03 24.04
CA HIS A 412 -9.18 -12.42 24.06
C HIS A 412 -9.19 -11.00 24.65
N TYR A 413 -10.19 -10.17 24.34
CA TYR A 413 -10.32 -8.84 24.92
C TYR A 413 -10.59 -8.87 26.43
N ILE A 414 -11.40 -9.82 26.89
CA ILE A 414 -11.68 -10.01 28.32
C ILE A 414 -10.43 -10.44 29.08
N GLU A 415 -9.68 -11.40 28.53
CA GLU A 415 -8.44 -11.93 29.11
C GLU A 415 -7.29 -10.92 29.08
N SER A 416 -7.25 -10.07 28.05
CA SER A 416 -6.24 -9.02 27.92
C SER A 416 -6.52 -7.76 28.74
N TYR A 417 -7.67 -7.69 29.44
CA TYR A 417 -8.00 -6.54 30.28
C TYR A 417 -7.06 -6.43 31.49
N LYS A 418 -6.12 -5.48 31.42
CA LYS A 418 -5.13 -5.20 32.46
C LYS A 418 -5.26 -3.74 32.91
N PRO A 419 -6.16 -3.43 33.86
CA PRO A 419 -6.46 -2.05 34.22
C PRO A 419 -5.27 -1.33 34.84
N LYS A 420 -4.96 -0.13 34.31
CA LYS A 420 -3.98 0.82 34.86
C LYS A 420 -4.58 1.77 35.88
N PHE A 421 -5.91 1.91 35.88
CA PHE A 421 -6.67 2.77 36.77
C PHE A 421 -8.13 2.32 36.83
N GLN A 422 -8.85 2.76 37.86
CA GLN A 422 -10.25 2.40 38.05
C GLN A 422 -11.14 2.98 36.93
N PRO A 423 -12.13 2.22 36.42
CA PRO A 423 -13.04 2.73 35.41
C PRO A 423 -13.69 4.06 35.80
N GLY A 424 -13.68 5.02 34.88
CA GLY A 424 -14.27 6.36 35.06
C GLY A 424 -13.31 7.42 35.61
N THR A 425 -12.10 7.05 36.05
CA THR A 425 -11.19 7.99 36.73
C THR A 425 -10.22 8.72 35.79
N ARG A 426 -9.83 8.09 34.67
CA ARG A 426 -8.86 8.65 33.71
C ARG A 426 -9.21 8.27 32.28
N TYR A 427 -8.65 9.02 31.33
CA TYR A 427 -8.83 8.80 29.89
C TYR A 427 -7.70 7.93 29.31
N LEU A 428 -8.06 6.92 28.54
CA LEU A 428 -7.17 6.05 27.76
C LEU A 428 -7.92 5.60 26.50
N TYR A 429 -7.61 6.23 25.36
CA TYR A 429 -8.24 5.92 24.07
C TYR A 429 -8.14 4.43 23.73
N SER A 430 -9.28 3.78 23.53
CA SER A 430 -9.36 2.33 23.30
C SER A 430 -10.33 1.97 22.17
N ASN A 431 -9.82 1.25 21.17
CA ASN A 431 -10.62 0.64 20.11
C ASN A 431 -11.49 -0.49 20.66
N ILE A 432 -10.97 -1.28 21.61
CA ILE A 432 -11.68 -2.42 22.21
C ILE A 432 -13.00 -1.98 22.86
N GLY A 433 -13.02 -0.82 23.54
CA GLY A 433 -14.25 -0.30 24.12
C GLY A 433 -15.36 -0.09 23.08
N TYR A 434 -15.00 0.43 21.89
CA TYR A 434 -15.95 0.60 20.78
C TYR A 434 -16.31 -0.70 20.06
N ILE A 435 -15.43 -1.69 20.05
CA ILE A 435 -15.77 -3.04 19.58
C ILE A 435 -16.85 -3.67 20.49
N ILE A 436 -16.69 -3.53 21.81
CA ILE A 436 -17.67 -4.01 22.79
C ILE A 436 -19.00 -3.25 22.64
N LEU A 437 -18.97 -1.93 22.43
CA LEU A 437 -20.19 -1.17 22.12
C LEU A 437 -20.90 -1.66 20.86
N GLY A 438 -20.15 -2.03 19.81
CA GLY A 438 -20.70 -2.67 18.62
C GLY A 438 -21.43 -3.97 18.93
N LYS A 439 -20.88 -4.81 19.81
CA LYS A 439 -21.52 -6.04 20.29
C LYS A 439 -22.74 -5.78 21.16
N ILE A 440 -22.71 -4.77 22.02
CA ILE A 440 -23.88 -4.33 22.80
C ILE A 440 -25.03 -3.94 21.86
N ILE A 441 -24.75 -3.17 20.80
CA ILE A 441 -25.78 -2.80 19.82
C ILE A 441 -26.36 -4.04 19.16
N ALA A 442 -25.53 -4.98 18.71
CA ALA A 442 -25.99 -6.23 18.09
C ALA A 442 -26.88 -7.05 19.05
N GLN A 443 -26.43 -7.23 20.30
CA GLN A 443 -27.16 -7.95 21.34
C GLN A 443 -28.54 -7.30 21.59
N VAL A 444 -28.57 -6.00 21.90
CA VAL A 444 -29.81 -5.30 22.23
C VAL A 444 -30.77 -5.25 21.04
N SER A 445 -30.25 -5.09 19.83
CA SER A 445 -31.08 -5.06 18.62
C SER A 445 -31.75 -6.40 18.37
N TYR A 446 -31.02 -7.52 18.54
CA TYR A 446 -31.53 -8.87 18.33
C TYR A 446 -32.68 -9.23 19.28
N TYR A 447 -32.60 -8.82 20.54
CA TYR A 447 -33.63 -9.11 21.55
C TYR A 447 -34.72 -8.04 21.67
N SER A 448 -34.69 -6.99 20.82
CA SER A 448 -35.73 -5.97 20.82
C SER A 448 -36.98 -6.47 20.07
N PRO A 449 -38.20 -6.19 20.56
CA PRO A 449 -39.45 -6.65 19.94
C PRO A 449 -39.58 -6.31 18.44
N ASP A 450 -38.98 -5.20 18.00
CA ASP A 450 -39.04 -4.71 16.62
C ASP A 450 -37.73 -4.89 15.84
N ASN A 451 -36.78 -5.69 16.34
CA ASN A 451 -35.41 -5.79 15.83
C ASN A 451 -34.79 -4.39 15.64
N ALA A 452 -34.76 -3.61 16.73
CA ALA A 452 -34.41 -2.18 16.78
C ALA A 452 -32.95 -1.86 16.43
N ASN A 453 -32.48 -2.33 15.28
CA ASN A 453 -31.18 -2.03 14.72
C ASN A 453 -31.09 -0.51 14.46
N PRO A 454 -30.25 0.23 15.21
CA PRO A 454 -30.17 1.69 15.08
C PRO A 454 -29.53 2.10 13.74
N TYR A 455 -29.02 1.13 12.97
CA TYR A 455 -28.40 1.36 11.68
C TYR A 455 -29.36 1.23 10.49
N THR A 456 -30.67 0.99 10.69
CA THR A 456 -31.62 0.81 9.56
C THR A 456 -31.73 2.01 8.62
N TYR A 457 -31.39 3.21 9.07
CA TYR A 457 -31.33 4.43 8.26
C TYR A 457 -30.00 4.63 7.53
N TRP A 458 -29.04 3.73 7.73
CA TRP A 458 -27.71 3.75 7.14
C TRP A 458 -27.57 2.47 6.31
N THR A 459 -26.99 2.55 5.12
CA THR A 459 -26.74 1.35 4.29
C THR A 459 -25.32 0.87 4.54
N PRO A 460 -25.03 -0.06 5.47
CA PRO A 460 -23.67 -0.31 5.90
C PRO A 460 -23.06 -1.48 5.14
N SER A 461 -21.89 -1.31 4.55
CA SER A 461 -20.91 -2.40 4.48
C SER A 461 -20.12 -2.38 5.80
N LYS A 462 -20.49 -3.22 6.78
CA LYS A 462 -19.78 -3.27 8.07
C LYS A 462 -18.53 -4.15 7.97
N LEU A 463 -17.38 -3.57 8.28
CA LEU A 463 -16.34 -4.26 9.03
C LEU A 463 -16.38 -3.65 10.45
N ASN A 464 -16.19 -4.46 11.50
CA ASN A 464 -16.18 -4.14 12.93
C ASN A 464 -16.27 -2.65 13.40
N ALA A 465 -17.17 -2.41 14.38
CA ALA A 465 -17.70 -1.10 14.83
C ALA A 465 -16.69 -0.03 15.31
N ALA A 466 -15.42 -0.35 15.57
CA ALA A 466 -14.44 0.64 16.03
C ALA A 466 -13.72 1.39 14.89
N ALA A 467 -13.63 0.78 13.69
CA ALA A 467 -12.93 1.39 12.55
C ALA A 467 -13.32 0.87 11.15
N GLY A 468 -14.30 -0.01 11.00
CA GLY A 468 -14.54 -0.70 9.73
C GLY A 468 -15.71 -0.20 8.90
N TRP A 469 -16.20 1.02 9.15
CA TRP A 469 -17.11 1.67 8.20
C TRP A 469 -16.35 2.12 6.96
N VAL A 470 -17.00 1.97 5.82
CA VAL A 470 -16.51 2.39 4.51
C VAL A 470 -17.52 3.39 3.96
N MET A 471 -17.06 4.61 3.67
CA MET A 471 -17.92 5.72 3.24
C MET A 471 -17.16 6.64 2.28
N SER A 472 -17.90 7.33 1.43
CA SER A 472 -17.42 8.45 0.65
C SER A 472 -17.27 9.71 1.52
N ALA A 473 -16.49 10.69 1.06
CA ALA A 473 -16.35 11.98 1.76
C ALA A 473 -17.74 12.64 1.95
N LYS A 474 -18.57 12.63 0.91
CA LYS A 474 -19.93 13.16 0.94
C LYS A 474 -20.79 12.56 2.07
N GLU A 475 -20.71 11.26 2.29
CA GLU A 475 -21.48 10.59 3.36
C GLU A 475 -20.92 10.93 4.75
N VAL A 476 -19.60 11.06 4.90
CA VAL A 476 -18.99 11.52 6.16
C VAL A 476 -19.41 12.96 6.48
N ALA A 477 -19.42 13.88 5.51
CA ALA A 477 -19.92 15.23 5.73
C ALA A 477 -21.40 15.23 6.18
N ARG A 478 -22.23 14.38 5.55
CA ARG A 478 -23.65 14.22 5.94
C ARG A 478 -23.82 13.61 7.33
N LEU A 479 -22.95 12.69 7.74
CA LEU A 479 -22.93 12.15 9.10
C LEU A 479 -22.73 13.26 10.13
N PHE A 480 -21.76 14.15 9.89
CA PHE A 480 -21.49 15.28 10.77
C PHE A 480 -22.59 16.33 10.73
N MET A 481 -23.29 16.49 9.59
CA MET A 481 -24.49 17.34 9.49
C MET A 481 -25.64 16.80 10.33
N LEU A 482 -25.83 15.47 10.33
CA LEU A 482 -26.84 14.84 11.17
C LEU A 482 -26.50 14.98 12.66
N LEU A 483 -25.22 14.80 13.02
CA LEU A 483 -24.74 15.02 14.38
C LEU A 483 -25.08 16.44 14.85
N GLU A 484 -24.70 17.43 14.05
CA GLU A 484 -24.96 18.85 14.33
C GLU A 484 -26.45 19.15 14.52
N LYS A 485 -27.29 18.69 13.59
CA LYS A 485 -28.74 18.91 13.63
C LYS A 485 -29.40 18.33 14.89
N ARG A 486 -28.87 17.22 15.42
CA ARG A 486 -29.48 16.49 16.54
C ARG A 486 -28.78 16.72 17.88
N LYS A 487 -27.69 17.50 17.91
CA LYS A 487 -26.88 17.74 19.12
C LYS A 487 -27.66 18.39 20.28
N HIS A 488 -28.79 19.03 19.99
CA HIS A 488 -29.66 19.64 21.00
C HIS A 488 -30.78 18.71 21.51
N ASN A 489 -30.90 17.51 20.96
CA ASN A 489 -31.87 16.49 21.37
C ASN A 489 -31.14 15.28 21.98
N TRP A 490 -31.54 14.05 21.65
CA TRP A 490 -30.93 12.84 22.22
C TRP A 490 -29.45 12.63 21.87
N TYR A 491 -28.87 13.39 20.93
CA TYR A 491 -27.42 13.41 20.70
C TYR A 491 -26.68 14.42 21.57
N GLN A 492 -27.36 15.18 22.44
CA GLN A 492 -26.72 16.05 23.42
C GLN A 492 -25.71 15.27 24.27
N LEU A 493 -26.02 14.02 24.63
CA LEU A 493 -25.09 13.17 25.36
C LEU A 493 -23.78 12.91 24.58
N LEU A 494 -23.78 12.99 23.26
CA LEU A 494 -22.56 12.77 22.46
C LEU A 494 -21.59 13.94 22.55
N VAL A 495 -22.11 15.16 22.73
CA VAL A 495 -21.34 16.41 22.67
C VAL A 495 -21.04 17.00 24.06
N LEU A 496 -21.53 16.36 25.12
CA LEU A 496 -21.15 16.72 26.49
C LEU A 496 -19.73 16.23 26.79
N PRO A 497 -18.85 17.09 27.33
CA PRO A 497 -17.51 16.71 27.75
C PRO A 497 -17.53 15.47 28.68
N SER A 498 -16.61 14.54 28.43
CA SER A 498 -16.31 13.46 29.37
C SER A 498 -15.69 14.03 30.64
N THR A 499 -15.97 13.41 31.78
CA THR A 499 -15.30 13.72 33.05
C THR A 499 -13.80 13.41 33.00
N ALA A 500 -13.37 12.46 32.17
CA ALA A 500 -11.98 12.02 32.07
C ALA A 500 -11.16 12.82 31.04
N ASN A 501 -11.81 13.44 30.05
CA ASN A 501 -11.18 14.30 29.06
C ASN A 501 -12.18 15.33 28.53
N ARG A 502 -11.98 16.60 28.90
CA ARG A 502 -12.89 17.69 28.52
C ARG A 502 -12.97 17.95 27.01
N ASN A 503 -11.96 17.52 26.24
CA ASN A 503 -11.89 17.70 24.78
C ASN A 503 -12.49 16.50 24.02
N TYR A 504 -13.08 15.53 24.74
CA TYR A 504 -13.71 14.36 24.14
C TYR A 504 -15.11 14.19 24.71
N GLY A 505 -16.10 14.10 23.83
CA GLY A 505 -17.46 13.76 24.19
C GLY A 505 -17.64 12.25 24.29
N ARG A 506 -18.61 11.71 23.56
CA ARG A 506 -18.87 10.28 23.47
C ARG A 506 -18.87 9.89 21.99
N GLY A 507 -17.69 9.62 21.45
CA GLY A 507 -17.51 9.26 20.04
C GLY A 507 -17.28 10.45 19.12
N VAL A 508 -17.00 11.63 19.69
CA VAL A 508 -16.67 12.86 18.97
C VAL A 508 -15.71 13.69 19.81
N GLN A 509 -14.80 14.40 19.15
CA GLN A 509 -13.86 15.34 19.75
C GLN A 509 -14.50 16.73 19.78
N LEU A 510 -14.22 17.49 20.85
CA LEU A 510 -14.80 18.80 21.10
C LEU A 510 -13.71 19.85 20.91
N GLY A 511 -13.88 20.72 19.92
CA GLY A 511 -13.01 21.87 19.68
C GLY A 511 -13.32 23.02 20.65
N ASN A 512 -12.29 23.77 21.03
CA ASN A 512 -12.44 24.96 21.90
C ASN A 512 -13.28 26.07 21.23
N ASP A 513 -13.38 26.05 19.91
CA ASP A 513 -14.14 26.99 19.08
C ASP A 513 -15.61 26.55 18.85
N GLY A 514 -16.07 25.52 19.57
CA GLY A 514 -17.40 24.95 19.43
C GLY A 514 -17.56 23.97 18.27
N SER A 515 -16.48 23.66 17.54
CA SER A 515 -16.49 22.63 16.50
C SER A 515 -16.58 21.22 17.09
N LEU A 516 -17.14 20.31 16.31
CA LEU A 516 -17.16 18.88 16.59
C LEU A 516 -16.46 18.14 15.47
N TYR A 517 -15.55 17.24 15.80
CA TYR A 517 -14.79 16.50 14.79
C TYR A 517 -14.40 15.11 15.26
N HIS A 518 -13.95 14.26 14.34
CA HIS A 518 -13.27 13.03 14.70
C HIS A 518 -12.23 12.68 13.65
N PHE A 519 -11.02 12.33 14.07
CA PHE A 519 -9.99 11.80 13.18
C PHE A 519 -10.19 10.30 12.91
N GLY A 520 -9.87 9.89 11.69
CA GLY A 520 -9.75 8.50 11.28
C GLY A 520 -8.32 8.23 10.85
N SER A 521 -7.69 7.20 11.40
CA SER A 521 -6.43 6.66 10.88
C SER A 521 -6.45 5.15 10.98
N LEU A 522 -6.09 4.49 9.88
CA LEU A 522 -5.85 3.06 9.75
C LEU A 522 -4.74 2.86 8.72
N ALA A 523 -4.09 1.69 8.70
CA ALA A 523 -3.17 1.36 7.62
C ALA A 523 -3.85 1.56 6.24
N GLY A 524 -3.26 2.43 5.42
CA GLY A 524 -3.77 2.79 4.09
C GLY A 524 -4.96 3.75 4.07
N SER A 525 -5.29 4.44 5.16
CA SER A 525 -6.35 5.46 5.15
C SER A 525 -6.23 6.46 6.29
N GLU A 526 -6.43 7.75 6.00
CA GLU A 526 -6.60 8.81 6.98
C GLU A 526 -7.78 9.70 6.64
N GLY A 527 -8.30 10.42 7.63
CA GLY A 527 -9.34 11.39 7.39
C GLY A 527 -9.84 12.13 8.62
N ILE A 528 -10.73 13.07 8.36
CA ILE A 528 -11.45 13.84 9.38
C ILE A 528 -12.89 14.04 8.91
N GLY A 529 -13.84 13.87 9.83
CA GLY A 529 -15.16 14.47 9.72
C GLY A 529 -15.26 15.64 10.69
N TYR A 530 -15.87 16.75 10.27
CA TYR A 530 -15.87 18.01 10.99
C TYR A 530 -17.20 18.75 10.80
N THR A 531 -17.67 19.42 11.86
CA THR A 531 -18.81 20.35 11.81
C THR A 531 -18.58 21.55 12.73
N LYS A 532 -19.08 22.71 12.32
CA LYS A 532 -19.17 23.92 13.15
C LYS A 532 -20.40 24.72 12.71
N GLY A 533 -21.47 24.68 13.49
CA GLY A 533 -22.69 25.42 13.17
C GLY A 533 -23.33 24.94 11.86
N ASP A 534 -23.56 25.85 10.92
CA ASP A 534 -24.17 25.51 9.62
C ASP A 534 -23.19 24.87 8.63
N LEU A 535 -21.90 24.68 9.01
CA LEU A 535 -20.85 24.16 8.15
C LEU A 535 -20.45 22.72 8.49
N GLN A 536 -20.36 21.87 7.47
CA GLN A 536 -19.87 20.51 7.57
C GLN A 536 -18.83 20.18 6.51
N LEU A 537 -17.77 19.50 6.95
CA LEU A 537 -16.61 19.17 6.15
C LEU A 537 -16.22 17.71 6.34
N SER A 538 -15.64 17.13 5.30
CA SER A 538 -14.99 15.83 5.38
C SER A 538 -13.76 15.80 4.49
N ILE A 539 -12.70 15.17 4.98
CA ILE A 539 -11.47 14.92 4.24
C ILE A 539 -11.11 13.45 4.40
N LEU A 540 -10.85 12.73 3.31
CA LEU A 540 -10.46 11.32 3.31
C LEU A 540 -9.28 11.09 2.36
N THR A 541 -8.31 10.27 2.76
CA THR A 541 -7.17 9.86 1.93
C THR A 541 -7.01 8.34 1.96
N ASN A 542 -6.43 7.76 0.91
CA ASN A 542 -6.07 6.32 0.87
C ASN A 542 -4.63 6.08 1.34
N PHE A 543 -4.12 6.94 2.20
CA PHE A 543 -2.71 6.92 2.60
C PHE A 543 -2.54 7.36 4.05
N ARG A 544 -1.78 6.54 4.77
CA ARG A 544 -1.25 6.84 6.09
C ARG A 544 0.27 6.88 6.00
N GLY A 545 0.82 8.08 5.90
CA GLY A 545 2.26 8.30 5.74
C GLY A 545 3.05 8.13 7.04
N ARG A 546 4.39 8.14 6.93
CA ARG A 546 5.29 8.15 8.11
C ARG A 546 5.10 9.42 8.96
N GLU A 547 4.66 10.52 8.35
CA GLU A 547 4.37 11.80 9.00
C GLU A 547 2.89 12.00 9.37
N GLN A 548 2.20 10.91 9.70
CA GLN A 548 0.77 10.89 10.05
C GLN A 548 0.32 12.06 10.95
N GLY A 549 1.09 12.36 12.01
CA GLY A 549 0.76 13.44 12.94
C GLY A 549 0.71 14.81 12.26
N GLN A 550 1.57 15.06 11.27
CA GLN A 550 1.58 16.30 10.49
C GLN A 550 0.43 16.35 9.49
N GLN A 551 0.20 15.24 8.76
CA GLN A 551 -0.90 15.11 7.79
C GLN A 551 -2.27 15.31 8.47
N THR A 552 -2.53 14.58 9.56
CA THR A 552 -3.77 14.72 10.36
C THR A 552 -3.94 16.16 10.87
N SER A 553 -2.86 16.77 11.39
CA SER A 553 -2.92 18.14 11.91
C SER A 553 -3.19 19.17 10.81
N TRP A 554 -2.65 18.96 9.60
CA TRP A 554 -2.93 19.81 8.46
C TRP A 554 -4.40 19.73 8.04
N MET A 555 -4.97 18.52 7.94
CA MET A 555 -6.39 18.35 7.62
C MET A 555 -7.29 19.11 8.62
N HIS A 556 -6.96 19.06 9.91
CA HIS A 556 -7.70 19.79 10.93
C HIS A 556 -7.61 21.31 10.75
N ARG A 557 -6.40 21.84 10.54
CA ARG A 557 -6.19 23.29 10.31
C ARG A 557 -6.92 23.77 9.05
N LEU A 558 -6.93 22.95 8.00
CA LEU A 558 -7.70 23.24 6.78
C LEU A 558 -9.19 23.37 7.10
N CYS A 559 -9.75 22.44 7.89
CA CYS A 559 -11.14 22.53 8.34
C CYS A 559 -11.42 23.80 9.16
N GLN A 560 -10.53 24.17 10.08
CA GLN A 560 -10.68 25.39 10.91
C GLN A 560 -10.65 26.66 10.05
N MET A 561 -9.68 26.77 9.14
CA MET A 561 -9.56 27.91 8.23
C MET A 561 -10.80 28.07 7.34
N LEU A 562 -11.32 26.97 6.81
CA LEU A 562 -12.56 26.96 6.04
C LEU A 562 -13.76 27.38 6.91
N ALA A 563 -13.80 26.94 8.17
CA ALA A 563 -14.85 27.32 9.10
C ALA A 563 -14.89 28.81 9.44
N GLU A 564 -13.76 29.50 9.31
CA GLU A 564 -13.66 30.94 9.52
C GLU A 564 -13.95 31.75 8.24
N ASN A 565 -13.56 31.26 7.06
CA ASN A 565 -13.44 32.10 5.85
C ASN A 565 -14.02 31.50 4.55
N ILE A 566 -15.04 30.63 4.61
CA ILE A 566 -15.58 29.96 3.40
C ILE A 566 -16.16 30.88 2.33
N ILE A 567 -16.62 32.09 2.66
CA ILE A 567 -17.20 33.03 1.68
C ILE A 567 -16.10 33.84 0.95
N THR A 568 -14.89 33.89 1.52
CA THR A 568 -13.75 34.65 1.00
C THR A 568 -12.70 33.79 0.32
N LEU A 569 -12.91 32.47 0.25
CA LEU A 569 -12.13 31.55 -0.58
C LEU A 569 -12.78 31.40 -1.94
#